data_AF-A0A0P6D2J9-F1
#
_entry.id   AF-A0A0P6D2J9-F1
#
_cell.length_a   1.000
_cell.length_b   1.000
_cell.length_c   1.000
_cell.angle_alpha   90.00
_cell.angle_beta   90.00
_cell.angle_gamma   90.00
#
_symmetry.space_group_name_H-M   'P 1'
#
loop_
_entity.id
_entity.type
_entity.pdbx_description
1 polymer ?
#
loop_
_entity_poly.entity_id
_entity_poly.type
_entity_poly.pdbx_seq_one_letter_code
_entity_poly.pdbx_strand_id
1 'polypeptide(L)'
;MGSGGGSISWGQKLSFGTGHVLNDLCASVWFSYLLVYLQYVLLIPSGLSGIILLIGQIADAIATPLVGILSDHGQCCCIGGQRLCNYGKRKIWHLIGSICVIVSFPLMFVGCMGLCEHSNGIGYLVILIALVCLFQFGWAAAQISHLAMIPELTHVEAERDELNIIRFSFDIITDILVYAIALIIFSQSSHNLSQVTTESGIDFMILALSITGIGIIFTVIFHVGVDEKPIKIERPAAIMGTAAVSLKTQWLGWFYNWHFYRVGILYTAARLAHNTSIVFVPLYLQETQQSAEMLALIPLVMNIAGLLGSGLLKITIKLYGKKASYAMASLMGLISCIWLVIDTNLSENATTLDPLLGPPSSDNAQFYLLASMMGGGAAMVVILSLTSAADLIDSNTVNCILPIAFNTSPSIMEHSYFLHIFHRKRQHSSTVA
;
A
#
# COMPACT_ATOMS: atom_id res chain seq x y z
N MET A 1 11.68 -42.64 -5.82
CA MET A 1 12.56 -41.49 -5.55
C MET A 1 11.68 -40.25 -5.48
N GLY A 2 11.38 -39.78 -4.27
CA GLY A 2 10.47 -38.66 -4.05
C GLY A 2 11.10 -37.36 -4.55
N SER A 3 10.38 -36.63 -5.40
CA SER A 3 10.77 -35.27 -5.77
C SER A 3 10.67 -34.39 -4.52
N GLY A 4 11.80 -34.08 -3.88
CA GLY A 4 11.86 -33.01 -2.91
C GLY A 4 11.41 -31.72 -3.59
N GLY A 5 10.26 -31.18 -3.19
CA GLY A 5 9.84 -29.84 -3.55
C GLY A 5 10.87 -28.87 -2.98
N GLY A 6 11.83 -28.45 -3.81
CA GLY A 6 12.91 -27.57 -3.39
C GLY A 6 12.35 -26.22 -2.93
N SER A 7 12.81 -25.78 -1.75
CA SER A 7 12.53 -24.44 -1.21
C SER A 7 12.90 -23.36 -2.22
N ILE A 8 12.16 -22.25 -2.24
CA ILE A 8 12.50 -21.12 -3.12
C ILE A 8 13.90 -20.61 -2.76
N SER A 9 14.74 -20.37 -3.78
CA SER A 9 16.08 -19.81 -3.55
C SER A 9 16.00 -18.41 -2.95
N TRP A 10 16.97 -18.06 -2.09
CA TRP A 10 17.03 -16.71 -1.49
C TRP A 10 17.06 -15.59 -2.52
N GLY A 11 17.76 -15.79 -3.66
CA GLY A 11 17.79 -14.81 -4.75
C GLY A 11 16.40 -14.57 -5.38
N GLN A 12 15.60 -15.63 -5.52
CA GLN A 12 14.24 -15.52 -6.02
C GLN A 12 13.30 -14.87 -5.00
N LYS A 13 13.47 -15.15 -3.69
CA LYS A 13 12.70 -14.48 -2.62
C LYS A 13 12.96 -12.97 -2.60
N LEU A 14 14.22 -12.57 -2.70
CA LEU A 14 14.60 -11.15 -2.78
C LEU A 14 14.07 -10.49 -4.05
N SER A 15 14.22 -11.14 -5.21
CA SER A 15 13.71 -10.62 -6.49
C SER A 15 12.19 -10.51 -6.48
N PHE A 16 11.48 -11.40 -5.79
CA PHE A 16 10.04 -11.28 -5.59
C PHE A 16 9.69 -10.01 -4.80
N GLY A 17 10.43 -9.73 -3.73
CA GLY A 17 10.25 -8.53 -2.92
C GLY A 17 10.32 -7.22 -3.71
N THR A 18 11.15 -7.16 -4.75
CA THR A 18 11.32 -5.95 -5.55
C THR A 18 10.16 -5.64 -6.49
N GLY A 19 9.24 -6.59 -6.72
CA GLY A 19 8.14 -6.42 -7.68
C GLY A 19 7.21 -5.27 -7.34
N HIS A 20 6.98 -5.00 -6.05
CA HIS A 20 6.06 -3.97 -5.61
C HIS A 20 6.69 -2.57 -5.50
N VAL A 21 8.03 -2.47 -5.53
CA VAL A 21 8.78 -1.24 -5.24
C VAL A 21 8.36 -0.06 -6.12
N LEU A 22 8.10 -0.27 -7.41
CA LEU A 22 7.62 0.80 -8.30
C LEU A 22 6.28 1.40 -7.82
N ASN A 23 5.34 0.56 -7.41
CA ASN A 23 4.05 1.01 -6.90
C ASN A 23 4.22 1.76 -5.58
N ASP A 24 5.06 1.24 -4.67
CA ASP A 24 5.31 1.85 -3.36
C ASP A 24 5.95 3.24 -3.54
N LEU A 25 6.96 3.37 -4.40
CA LEU A 25 7.63 4.64 -4.74
C LEU A 25 6.61 5.69 -5.22
N CYS A 26 5.76 5.31 -6.16
CA CYS A 26 4.73 6.19 -6.72
C CYS A 26 3.64 6.51 -5.70
N ALA A 27 3.27 5.56 -4.83
CA ALA A 27 2.23 5.75 -3.82
C ALA A 27 2.64 6.80 -2.78
N SER A 28 3.88 6.79 -2.31
CA SER A 28 4.37 7.78 -1.33
C SER A 28 4.26 9.21 -1.88
N VAL A 29 4.62 9.42 -3.15
CA VAL A 29 4.49 10.73 -3.81
C VAL A 29 3.02 11.07 -4.13
N TRP A 30 2.24 10.09 -4.59
CA TRP A 30 0.80 10.28 -4.87
C TRP A 30 0.06 10.78 -3.62
N PHE A 31 0.24 10.12 -2.48
CA PHE A 31 -0.46 10.51 -1.26
C PHE A 31 0.10 11.82 -0.68
N SER A 32 1.42 11.99 -0.61
CA SER A 32 2.01 13.16 0.08
C SER A 32 1.99 14.44 -0.74
N TYR A 33 2.17 14.36 -2.05
CA TYR A 33 2.54 15.52 -2.86
C TYR A 33 1.57 15.86 -3.99
N LEU A 34 0.68 14.95 -4.40
CA LEU A 34 -0.23 15.22 -5.51
C LEU A 34 -1.11 16.46 -5.24
N LEU A 35 -1.77 16.54 -4.09
CA LEU A 35 -2.64 17.69 -3.80
C LEU A 35 -1.89 19.01 -3.73
N VAL A 36 -0.67 19.00 -3.16
CA VAL A 36 0.21 20.17 -3.12
C VAL A 36 0.58 20.60 -4.54
N TYR A 37 0.96 19.65 -5.38
CA TYR A 37 1.29 19.90 -6.79
C TYR A 37 0.09 20.46 -7.58
N LEU A 38 -1.09 19.83 -7.48
CA LEU A 38 -2.28 20.29 -8.21
C LEU A 38 -2.68 21.72 -7.80
N GLN A 39 -2.61 22.05 -6.51
CA GLN A 39 -3.09 23.34 -6.00
C GLN A 39 -2.07 24.48 -6.15
N TYR A 40 -0.80 24.22 -5.84
CA TYR A 40 0.22 25.28 -5.73
C TYR A 40 1.15 25.35 -6.95
N VAL A 41 1.30 24.26 -7.69
CA VAL A 41 2.11 24.24 -8.92
C VAL A 41 1.22 24.43 -10.15
N LEU A 42 0.15 23.65 -10.28
CA LEU A 42 -0.77 23.73 -11.43
C LEU A 42 -1.89 24.76 -11.25
N LEU A 43 -2.02 25.35 -10.05
CA LEU A 43 -3.06 26.35 -9.73
C LEU A 43 -4.50 25.85 -9.96
N ILE A 44 -4.73 24.55 -9.77
CA ILE A 44 -6.07 23.94 -9.85
C ILE A 44 -6.80 24.22 -8.52
N PRO A 45 -8.05 24.73 -8.56
CA PRO A 45 -8.83 24.98 -7.35
C PRO A 45 -8.93 23.75 -6.44
N SER A 46 -8.84 23.95 -5.12
CA SER A 46 -8.81 22.87 -4.11
C SER A 46 -9.94 21.85 -4.27
N GLY A 47 -11.17 22.31 -4.53
CA GLY A 47 -12.32 21.43 -4.77
C GLY A 47 -12.15 20.52 -5.99
N LEU A 48 -11.58 21.03 -7.09
CA LEU A 48 -11.33 20.25 -8.30
C LEU A 48 -10.15 19.28 -8.10
N SER A 49 -9.10 19.71 -7.41
CA SER A 49 -7.96 18.86 -7.01
C SER A 49 -8.41 17.66 -6.18
N GLY A 50 -9.34 17.89 -5.24
CA GLY A 50 -9.97 16.81 -4.45
C GLY A 50 -10.80 15.86 -5.32
N ILE A 51 -11.53 16.36 -6.32
CA ILE A 51 -12.29 15.53 -7.28
C ILE A 51 -11.34 14.67 -8.13
N ILE A 52 -10.22 15.21 -8.60
CA ILE A 52 -9.21 14.43 -9.35
C ILE A 52 -8.69 13.27 -8.51
N LEU A 53 -8.35 13.52 -7.24
CA LEU A 53 -7.92 12.46 -6.32
C LEU A 53 -9.02 11.42 -6.12
N LEU A 54 -10.28 11.84 -5.92
CA LEU A 54 -11.43 10.94 -5.78
C LEU A 54 -11.65 10.06 -7.02
N ILE A 55 -11.55 10.64 -8.22
CA ILE A 55 -11.64 9.88 -9.47
C ILE A 55 -10.58 8.77 -9.50
N GLY A 56 -9.36 9.09 -9.05
CA GLY A 56 -8.30 8.09 -8.93
C GLY A 56 -8.66 6.94 -7.99
N GLN A 57 -9.22 7.24 -6.82
CA GLN A 57 -9.65 6.20 -5.86
C GLN A 57 -10.79 5.33 -6.41
N ILE A 58 -11.74 5.92 -7.14
CA ILE A 58 -12.83 5.19 -7.81
C ILE A 58 -12.27 4.29 -8.91
N ALA A 59 -11.34 4.79 -9.72
CA ALA A 59 -10.69 4.02 -10.77
C ALA A 59 -9.97 2.80 -10.21
N ASP A 60 -9.23 2.95 -9.10
CA ASP A 60 -8.58 1.84 -8.40
C ASP A 60 -9.58 0.82 -7.83
N ALA A 61 -10.63 1.30 -7.15
CA ALA A 61 -11.67 0.45 -6.58
C ALA A 61 -12.38 -0.42 -7.63
N ILE A 62 -12.49 0.07 -8.87
CA ILE A 62 -13.04 -0.68 -10.00
C ILE A 62 -11.97 -1.59 -10.62
N ALA A 63 -10.75 -1.08 -10.83
CA ALA A 63 -9.67 -1.82 -11.49
C ALA A 63 -9.23 -3.04 -10.69
N THR A 64 -9.12 -2.94 -9.37
CA THR A 64 -8.66 -4.01 -8.47
C THR A 64 -9.44 -5.34 -8.63
N PRO A 65 -10.78 -5.39 -8.49
CA PRO A 65 -11.53 -6.62 -8.69
C PRO A 65 -11.53 -7.08 -10.16
N LEU A 66 -11.57 -6.14 -11.12
CA LEU A 66 -11.53 -6.48 -12.55
C LEU A 66 -10.22 -7.18 -12.90
N VAL A 67 -9.07 -6.62 -12.51
CA VAL A 67 -7.77 -7.25 -12.75
C VAL A 67 -7.64 -8.55 -11.97
N GLY A 68 -8.19 -8.67 -10.76
CA GLY A 68 -8.26 -9.94 -10.04
C GLY A 68 -8.95 -11.04 -10.86
N ILE A 69 -10.15 -10.78 -11.36
CA ILE A 69 -10.92 -11.74 -12.16
C ILE A 69 -10.23 -12.04 -13.49
N LEU A 70 -9.76 -11.01 -14.20
CA LEU A 70 -9.11 -11.17 -15.51
C LEU A 70 -7.77 -11.88 -15.40
N SER A 71 -6.99 -11.56 -14.36
CA SER A 71 -5.74 -12.23 -14.04
C SER A 71 -5.95 -13.67 -13.57
N ASP A 72 -7.11 -14.05 -13.04
CA ASP A 72 -7.46 -15.41 -12.65
C ASP A 72 -8.02 -16.24 -13.81
N HIS A 73 -8.83 -15.64 -14.68
CA HIS A 73 -9.51 -16.34 -15.78
C HIS A 73 -8.71 -16.38 -17.07
N GLY A 74 -7.68 -15.53 -17.23
CA GLY A 74 -6.83 -15.50 -18.40
C GLY A 74 -6.06 -16.82 -18.57
N GLN A 75 -6.64 -17.79 -19.26
CA GLN A 75 -5.88 -18.81 -19.96
C GLN A 75 -4.98 -18.04 -20.92
N CYS A 76 -3.71 -17.89 -20.55
CA CYS A 76 -2.60 -17.53 -21.40
C CYS A 76 -2.98 -16.56 -22.54
N CYS A 77 -2.75 -15.26 -22.35
CA CYS A 77 -2.88 -14.27 -23.42
C CYS A 77 -2.13 -14.71 -24.69
N CYS A 78 -2.84 -15.43 -25.57
CA CYS A 78 -2.44 -15.75 -26.93
C CYS A 78 -2.58 -14.53 -27.85
N ILE A 79 -2.63 -13.32 -27.29
CA ILE A 79 -2.64 -12.06 -28.04
C ILE A 79 -1.24 -11.79 -28.65
N GLY A 80 -0.18 -12.45 -28.16
CA GLY A 80 1.18 -12.31 -28.71
C GLY A 80 1.91 -13.63 -29.01
N GLY A 81 1.18 -14.74 -29.15
CA GLY A 81 1.74 -16.05 -29.50
C GLY A 81 2.43 -16.82 -28.36
N GLN A 82 2.91 -18.02 -28.68
CA GLN A 82 3.36 -19.07 -27.75
C GLN A 82 4.53 -18.67 -26.83
N ARG A 83 5.27 -17.60 -27.14
CA ARG A 83 6.39 -17.09 -26.32
C ARG A 83 5.94 -16.34 -25.07
N LEU A 84 4.87 -15.53 -25.14
CA LEU A 84 4.33 -14.89 -23.93
C LEU A 84 3.74 -15.93 -22.98
N CYS A 85 3.26 -17.05 -23.51
CA CYS A 85 2.75 -18.13 -22.68
C CYS A 85 3.78 -18.78 -21.74
N ASN A 86 5.07 -18.70 -22.07
CA ASN A 86 6.14 -19.18 -21.20
C ASN A 86 6.63 -18.13 -20.17
N TYR A 87 6.14 -16.88 -20.23
CA TYR A 87 6.60 -15.79 -19.35
C TYR A 87 5.95 -15.82 -17.96
N GLY A 88 4.80 -16.48 -17.83
CA GLY A 88 4.01 -16.50 -16.60
C GLY A 88 2.78 -15.60 -16.69
N LYS A 89 1.64 -16.10 -16.20
CA LYS A 89 0.34 -15.43 -16.29
C LYS A 89 0.31 -14.19 -15.40
N ARG A 90 0.85 -14.31 -14.19
CA ARG A 90 0.89 -13.20 -13.23
C ARG A 90 1.94 -12.18 -13.65
N LYS A 91 3.10 -12.61 -14.14
CA LYS A 91 4.14 -11.72 -14.66
C LYS A 91 3.66 -10.86 -15.84
N ILE A 92 2.79 -11.35 -16.72
CA ILE A 92 2.25 -10.52 -17.81
C ILE A 92 1.39 -9.36 -17.27
N TRP A 93 0.46 -9.66 -16.35
CA TRP A 93 -0.38 -8.62 -15.75
C TRP A 93 0.44 -7.62 -14.93
N HIS A 94 1.48 -8.10 -14.25
CA HIS A 94 2.44 -7.24 -13.59
C HIS A 94 3.13 -6.30 -14.57
N LEU A 95 3.65 -6.84 -15.68
CA LEU A 95 4.34 -6.05 -16.70
C LEU A 95 3.43 -4.99 -17.33
N ILE A 96 2.19 -5.34 -17.65
CA ILE A 96 1.19 -4.40 -18.16
C ILE A 96 0.97 -3.27 -17.15
N GLY A 97 0.78 -3.62 -15.87
CA GLY A 97 0.61 -2.65 -14.80
C GLY A 97 1.81 -1.72 -14.64
N SER A 98 3.03 -2.28 -14.60
CA SER A 98 4.26 -1.50 -14.49
C SER A 98 4.47 -0.56 -15.68
N ILE A 99 4.20 -0.99 -16.92
CA ILE A 99 4.30 -0.12 -18.10
C ILE A 99 3.31 1.05 -18.00
N CYS A 100 2.06 0.77 -17.60
CA CYS A 100 1.07 1.83 -17.38
C CYS A 100 1.59 2.85 -16.36
N VAL A 101 2.08 2.41 -15.20
CA VAL A 101 2.63 3.28 -14.15
C VAL A 101 3.84 4.09 -14.64
N ILE A 102 4.82 3.45 -15.28
CA ILE A 102 6.04 4.09 -15.80
C ILE A 102 5.71 5.21 -16.79
N VAL A 103 4.68 5.03 -17.61
CA VAL A 103 4.27 6.03 -18.60
C VAL A 103 3.43 7.12 -17.94
N SER A 104 2.40 6.75 -17.17
CA SER A 104 1.43 7.73 -16.67
C SER A 104 1.98 8.59 -15.56
N PHE A 105 2.75 8.02 -14.62
CA PHE A 105 3.12 8.69 -13.39
C PHE A 105 4.03 9.90 -13.60
N PRO A 106 5.17 9.82 -14.33
CA PRO A 106 5.97 11.00 -14.63
C PRO A 106 5.18 12.07 -15.41
N LEU A 107 4.34 11.64 -16.37
CA LEU A 107 3.57 12.56 -17.21
C LEU A 107 2.57 13.40 -16.41
N MET A 108 2.12 12.93 -15.24
CA MET A 108 1.30 13.74 -14.34
C MET A 108 2.07 14.95 -13.76
N PHE A 109 3.40 14.84 -13.60
CA PHE A 109 4.25 15.84 -12.95
C PHE A 109 5.10 16.67 -13.92
N VAL A 110 5.15 16.31 -15.21
CA VAL A 110 5.82 17.08 -16.28
C VAL A 110 5.16 18.45 -16.53
N GLY A 111 3.98 18.71 -15.92
CA GLY A 111 3.25 19.95 -16.08
C GLY A 111 2.87 20.20 -17.53
N CYS A 112 2.69 21.47 -17.89
CA CYS A 112 2.44 21.85 -19.27
C CYS A 112 3.61 22.60 -19.90
N MET A 113 4.76 21.93 -20.01
CA MET A 113 5.89 22.38 -20.81
C MET A 113 5.55 22.31 -22.31
N GLY A 114 4.73 23.25 -22.81
CA GLY A 114 4.46 23.49 -24.23
C GLY A 114 3.23 22.79 -24.83
N LEU A 115 2.61 21.81 -24.17
CA LEU A 115 1.40 21.12 -24.66
C LEU A 115 0.10 21.95 -24.54
N CYS A 116 0.10 23.00 -23.72
CA CYS A 116 -1.10 23.77 -23.37
C CYS A 116 -1.20 25.14 -24.04
N GLU A 117 -0.19 25.60 -24.78
CA GLU A 117 -0.21 26.95 -25.37
C GLU A 117 -1.39 27.16 -26.35
N HIS A 118 -2.05 26.09 -26.79
CA HIS A 118 -3.20 26.13 -27.71
C HIS A 118 -4.47 25.43 -27.22
N SER A 119 -4.49 24.90 -25.98
CA SER A 119 -5.66 24.20 -25.44
C SER A 119 -6.34 25.03 -24.37
N ASN A 120 -7.66 25.22 -24.47
CA ASN A 120 -8.45 25.72 -23.33
C ASN A 120 -8.15 24.81 -22.12
N GLY A 121 -7.96 25.37 -20.91
CA GLY A 121 -7.52 24.61 -19.73
C GLY A 121 -8.30 23.32 -19.39
N ILE A 122 -9.51 23.16 -19.96
CA ILE A 122 -10.31 21.94 -19.94
C ILE A 122 -9.60 20.75 -20.63
N GLY A 123 -8.92 20.96 -21.77
CA GLY A 123 -8.24 19.89 -22.49
C GLY A 123 -7.11 19.27 -21.68
N TYR A 124 -6.33 20.10 -20.99
CA TYR A 124 -5.31 19.66 -20.04
C TYR A 124 -5.92 18.86 -18.88
N LEU A 125 -7.02 19.33 -18.31
CA LEU A 125 -7.73 18.63 -17.23
C LEU A 125 -8.19 17.23 -17.65
N VAL A 126 -8.73 17.08 -18.87
CA VAL A 126 -9.15 15.78 -19.40
C VAL A 126 -7.95 14.83 -19.56
N ILE A 127 -6.83 15.33 -20.07
CA ILE A 127 -5.59 14.54 -20.19
C ILE A 127 -5.09 14.12 -18.81
N LEU A 128 -5.07 15.04 -17.84
CA LEU A 128 -4.64 14.75 -16.47
C LEU A 128 -5.53 13.67 -15.83
N ILE A 129 -6.85 13.76 -15.96
CA ILE A 129 -7.78 12.75 -15.46
C ILE A 129 -7.54 11.40 -16.15
N ALA A 130 -7.30 11.38 -17.46
CA ALA A 130 -7.00 10.15 -18.19
C ALA A 130 -5.69 9.51 -17.70
N LEU A 131 -4.65 10.31 -17.45
CA LEU A 131 -3.38 9.84 -16.88
C LEU A 131 -3.56 9.29 -15.47
N VAL A 132 -4.36 9.95 -14.62
CA VAL A 132 -4.71 9.47 -13.28
C VAL A 132 -5.43 8.12 -13.36
N CYS A 133 -6.43 7.97 -14.22
CA CYS A 133 -7.14 6.69 -14.40
C CYS A 133 -6.18 5.58 -14.89
N LEU A 134 -5.28 5.91 -15.83
CA LEU A 134 -4.28 4.97 -16.33
C LEU A 134 -3.29 4.54 -15.24
N PHE A 135 -2.83 5.49 -14.42
CA PHE A 135 -1.96 5.23 -13.28
C PHE A 135 -2.63 4.28 -12.29
N GLN A 136 -3.88 4.55 -11.92
CA GLN A 136 -4.62 3.74 -10.95
C GLN A 136 -4.92 2.33 -11.46
N PHE A 137 -5.24 2.19 -12.76
CA PHE A 137 -5.32 0.88 -13.39
C PHE A 137 -3.97 0.14 -13.35
N GLY A 138 -2.88 0.83 -13.67
CA GLY A 138 -1.53 0.26 -13.65
C GLY A 138 -1.11 -0.21 -12.26
N TRP A 139 -1.38 0.62 -11.25
CA TRP A 139 -1.14 0.33 -9.84
C TRP A 139 -1.90 -0.92 -9.40
N ALA A 140 -3.22 -0.98 -9.64
CA ALA A 140 -4.05 -2.13 -9.33
C ALA A 140 -3.55 -3.41 -10.02
N ALA A 141 -3.17 -3.31 -11.30
CA ALA A 141 -2.71 -4.46 -12.07
C ALA A 141 -1.39 -5.03 -11.56
N ALA A 142 -0.40 -4.18 -11.28
CA ALA A 142 0.86 -4.61 -10.70
C ALA A 142 0.68 -5.19 -9.29
N GLN A 143 -0.13 -4.54 -8.44
CA GLN A 143 -0.38 -5.00 -7.07
C GLN A 143 -1.04 -6.36 -7.00
N ILE A 144 -2.18 -6.52 -7.69
CA ILE A 144 -2.99 -7.73 -7.56
C ILE A 144 -2.28 -8.93 -8.18
N SER A 145 -1.60 -8.74 -9.31
CA SER A 145 -0.81 -9.81 -9.92
C SER A 145 0.39 -10.23 -9.07
N HIS A 146 1.07 -9.28 -8.42
CA HIS A 146 2.18 -9.56 -7.50
C HIS A 146 1.73 -10.36 -6.28
N LEU A 147 0.66 -9.92 -5.60
CA LEU A 147 0.14 -10.60 -4.42
C LEU A 147 -0.43 -11.99 -4.74
N ALA A 148 -1.11 -12.14 -5.88
CA ALA A 148 -1.65 -13.43 -6.32
C ALA A 148 -0.56 -14.45 -6.67
N MET A 149 0.68 -14.01 -6.91
CA MET A 149 1.82 -14.88 -7.23
C MET A 149 2.39 -15.59 -6.00
N ILE A 150 2.25 -15.03 -4.79
CA ILE A 150 2.75 -15.63 -3.53
C ILE A 150 2.28 -17.09 -3.35
N PRO A 151 0.97 -17.40 -3.39
CA PRO A 151 0.50 -18.77 -3.23
C PRO A 151 0.85 -19.70 -4.40
N GLU A 152 1.21 -19.15 -5.56
CA GLU A 152 1.61 -19.90 -6.77
C GLU A 152 3.11 -20.27 -6.76
N LEU A 153 3.97 -19.46 -6.12
CA LEU A 153 5.41 -19.72 -6.02
C LEU A 153 5.76 -20.82 -5.00
N THR A 154 5.01 -20.90 -3.90
CA THR A 154 5.23 -21.91 -2.85
C THR A 154 3.92 -22.33 -2.18
N HIS A 155 3.87 -23.61 -1.83
CA HIS A 155 2.79 -24.21 -1.04
C HIS A 155 3.10 -24.21 0.46
N VAL A 156 4.31 -23.82 0.87
CA VAL A 156 4.74 -23.83 2.27
C VAL A 156 4.36 -22.50 2.94
N GLU A 157 3.53 -22.54 3.97
CA GLU A 157 3.05 -21.35 4.70
C GLU A 157 4.21 -20.48 5.21
N ALA A 158 5.22 -21.09 5.84
CA ALA A 158 6.39 -20.36 6.33
C ALA A 158 7.15 -19.59 5.24
N GLU A 159 7.22 -20.12 4.01
CA GLU A 159 7.84 -19.40 2.89
C GLU A 159 6.97 -18.27 2.36
N ARG A 160 5.63 -18.42 2.39
CA ARG A 160 4.69 -17.33 2.03
C ARG A 160 4.80 -16.16 3.01
N ASP A 161 4.94 -16.47 4.30
CA ASP A 161 5.16 -15.47 5.33
C ASP A 161 6.48 -14.74 5.11
N GLU A 162 7.56 -15.47 4.80
CA GLU A 162 8.85 -14.86 4.46
C GLU A 162 8.77 -13.94 3.23
N LEU A 163 8.10 -14.36 2.15
CA LEU A 163 7.89 -13.51 0.97
C LEU A 163 7.13 -12.23 1.30
N ASN A 164 6.10 -12.33 2.14
CA ASN A 164 5.35 -11.16 2.62
C ASN A 164 6.24 -10.22 3.46
N ILE A 165 7.05 -10.77 4.38
CA ILE A 165 7.97 -9.98 5.21
C ILE A 165 8.99 -9.24 4.34
N ILE A 166 9.57 -9.91 3.34
CA ILE A 166 10.51 -9.29 2.40
C ILE A 166 9.83 -8.15 1.64
N ARG A 167 8.61 -8.37 1.10
CA ARG A 167 7.84 -7.33 0.42
C ARG A 167 7.60 -6.11 1.31
N PHE A 168 7.13 -6.31 2.54
CA PHE A 168 6.93 -5.23 3.50
C PHE A 168 8.22 -4.51 3.89
N SER A 169 9.37 -5.19 3.87
CA SER A 169 10.66 -4.56 4.13
C SER A 169 11.04 -3.59 3.01
N PHE A 170 10.79 -3.98 1.75
CA PHE A 170 11.02 -3.10 0.59
C PHE A 170 10.08 -1.89 0.58
N ASP A 171 8.82 -2.06 0.96
CA ASP A 171 7.83 -0.99 1.13
C ASP A 171 8.34 0.11 2.09
N ILE A 172 8.78 -0.27 3.29
CA ILE A 172 9.35 0.67 4.28
C ILE A 172 10.61 1.37 3.76
N ILE A 173 11.52 0.63 3.12
CA ILE A 173 12.76 1.21 2.56
C ILE A 173 12.41 2.22 1.47
N THR A 174 11.41 1.90 0.66
CA THR A 174 10.93 2.72 -0.44
C THR A 174 10.34 4.04 0.06
N ASP A 175 9.46 3.99 1.06
CA ASP A 175 8.90 5.20 1.68
C ASP A 175 9.99 6.14 2.19
N ILE A 176 10.96 5.62 2.96
CA ILE A 176 12.07 6.42 3.48
C ILE A 176 12.90 7.02 2.35
N LEU A 177 13.16 6.24 1.29
CA LEU A 177 13.91 6.67 0.12
C LEU A 177 13.22 7.83 -0.61
N VAL A 178 11.90 7.78 -0.81
CA VAL A 178 11.14 8.86 -1.46
C VAL A 178 11.29 10.17 -0.69
N TYR A 179 11.06 10.16 0.62
CA TYR A 179 11.15 11.40 1.41
C TYR A 179 12.57 11.92 1.51
N ALA A 180 13.58 11.04 1.54
CA ALA A 180 14.99 11.44 1.49
C ALA A 180 15.34 12.12 0.15
N ILE A 181 14.88 11.56 -0.99
CA ILE A 181 15.07 12.17 -2.31
C ILE A 181 14.34 13.52 -2.38
N ALA A 182 13.09 13.59 -1.93
CA ALA A 182 12.31 14.82 -1.90
C ALA A 182 13.01 15.90 -1.06
N LEU A 183 13.55 15.55 0.11
CA LEU A 183 14.31 16.46 0.97
C LEU A 183 15.56 17.01 0.27
N ILE A 184 16.32 16.16 -0.43
CA ILE A 184 17.50 16.58 -1.18
C ILE A 184 17.11 17.55 -2.30
N ILE A 185 16.05 17.25 -3.05
CA ILE A 185 15.57 18.10 -4.15
C ILE A 185 15.11 19.46 -3.61
N PHE A 186 14.25 19.47 -2.59
CA PHE A 186 13.69 20.72 -2.06
C PHE A 186 14.71 21.56 -1.29
N SER A 187 15.73 20.96 -0.67
CA SER A 187 16.81 21.70 0.02
C SER A 187 17.82 22.33 -0.95
N GLN A 188 17.97 21.79 -2.16
CA GLN A 188 18.90 22.29 -3.17
C GLN A 188 18.25 23.26 -4.17
N SER A 189 16.92 23.39 -4.15
CA SER A 189 16.22 24.32 -5.04
C SER A 189 16.72 25.75 -4.80
N SER A 190 17.24 26.38 -5.87
CA SER A 190 17.86 27.72 -5.84
C SER A 190 16.88 28.85 -5.49
N HIS A 191 15.59 28.52 -5.43
CA HIS A 191 14.55 29.37 -4.92
C HIS A 191 14.58 29.23 -3.40
N ASN A 192 15.05 30.26 -2.67
CA ASN A 192 14.83 30.44 -1.23
C ASN A 192 13.33 30.63 -0.91
N LEU A 193 12.48 29.82 -1.52
CA LEU A 193 11.06 29.85 -1.33
C LEU A 193 10.79 29.02 -0.09
N SER A 194 10.34 29.70 0.95
CA SER A 194 9.73 29.06 2.11
C SER A 194 8.54 28.17 1.72
N GLN A 195 8.02 28.25 0.49
CA GLN A 195 6.77 27.61 0.07
C GLN A 195 6.85 27.01 -1.34
N VAL A 196 6.07 25.95 -1.59
CA VAL A 196 5.87 25.42 -2.95
C VAL A 196 5.08 26.42 -3.81
N THR A 197 5.57 26.71 -5.01
CA THR A 197 4.88 27.58 -5.99
C THR A 197 4.97 26.99 -7.40
N THR A 198 4.45 27.73 -8.38
CA THR A 198 4.52 27.36 -9.81
C THR A 198 5.95 27.09 -10.31
N GLU A 199 6.97 27.74 -9.73
CA GLU A 199 8.37 27.55 -10.10
C GLU A 199 8.91 26.18 -9.63
N SER A 200 8.32 25.59 -8.59
CA SER A 200 8.67 24.28 -8.06
C SER A 200 8.28 23.12 -9.00
N GLY A 201 7.62 23.39 -10.14
CA GLY A 201 7.18 22.35 -11.06
C GLY A 201 8.32 21.46 -11.59
N ILE A 202 9.51 22.05 -11.80
CA ILE A 202 10.69 21.30 -12.22
C ILE A 202 11.15 20.33 -11.12
N ASP A 203 11.09 20.74 -9.86
CA ASP A 203 11.48 19.91 -8.71
C ASP A 203 10.58 18.67 -8.58
N PHE A 204 9.26 18.84 -8.73
CA PHE A 204 8.32 17.71 -8.75
C PHE A 204 8.51 16.79 -9.96
N MET A 205 8.83 17.35 -11.13
CA MET A 205 9.16 16.55 -12.30
C MET A 205 10.43 15.72 -12.08
N ILE A 206 11.49 16.32 -11.53
CA ILE A 206 12.74 15.63 -11.20
C ILE A 206 12.47 14.53 -10.18
N LEU A 207 11.67 14.79 -9.15
CA LEU A 207 11.26 13.79 -8.17
C LEU A 207 10.54 12.62 -8.85
N ALA A 208 9.51 12.89 -9.66
CA ALA A 208 8.72 11.86 -10.33
C ALA A 208 9.55 11.02 -11.33
N LEU A 209 10.46 11.65 -12.07
CA LEU A 209 11.38 10.95 -12.98
C LEU A 209 12.41 10.11 -12.21
N SER A 210 12.96 10.63 -11.12
CA SER A 210 13.96 9.94 -10.31
C SER A 210 13.39 8.67 -9.69
N ILE A 211 12.21 8.75 -9.06
CA ILE A 211 11.58 7.57 -8.45
C ILE A 211 11.14 6.56 -9.51
N THR A 212 10.64 7.03 -10.66
CA THR A 212 10.23 6.12 -11.75
C THR A 212 11.45 5.41 -12.33
N GLY A 213 12.58 6.10 -12.48
CA GLY A 213 13.85 5.50 -12.90
C GLY A 213 14.33 4.40 -11.95
N ILE A 214 14.29 4.64 -10.64
CA ILE A 214 14.59 3.64 -9.62
C ILE A 214 13.61 2.46 -9.70
N GLY A 215 12.31 2.75 -9.83
CA GLY A 215 11.27 1.73 -9.96
C GLY A 215 11.47 0.82 -11.16
N ILE A 216 11.87 1.36 -12.33
CA ILE A 216 12.21 0.57 -13.52
C ILE A 216 13.30 -0.46 -13.23
N ILE A 217 14.36 -0.06 -12.52
CA ILE A 217 15.47 -0.97 -12.16
C ILE A 217 14.93 -2.14 -11.33
N PHE A 218 14.13 -1.87 -10.29
CA PHE A 218 13.55 -2.91 -9.43
C PHE A 218 12.50 -3.77 -10.14
N THR A 219 11.71 -3.20 -11.05
CA THR A 219 10.79 -3.95 -11.93
C THR A 219 11.57 -4.92 -12.84
N VAL A 220 12.70 -4.50 -13.42
CA VAL A 220 13.56 -5.39 -14.22
C VAL A 220 14.13 -6.51 -13.36
N ILE A 221 14.62 -6.21 -12.15
CA ILE A 221 15.12 -7.23 -11.20
C ILE A 221 14.02 -8.26 -10.89
N PHE A 222 12.79 -7.82 -10.63
CA PHE A 222 11.66 -8.72 -10.39
C PHE A 222 11.39 -9.64 -11.59
N HIS A 223 11.31 -9.07 -12.79
CA HIS A 223 10.97 -9.83 -13.99
C HIS A 223 12.08 -10.80 -14.44
N VAL A 224 13.35 -10.49 -14.16
CA VAL A 224 14.49 -11.38 -14.45
C VAL A 224 14.67 -12.43 -13.36
N GLY A 225 14.54 -12.05 -12.09
CA GLY A 225 14.86 -12.90 -10.94
C GLY A 225 13.74 -13.82 -10.47
N VAL A 226 12.48 -13.53 -10.80
CA VAL A 226 11.34 -14.39 -10.45
C VAL A 226 11.01 -15.35 -11.58
N ASP A 227 11.21 -16.63 -11.34
CA ASP A 227 10.78 -17.70 -12.25
C ASP A 227 9.37 -18.19 -11.86
N GLU A 228 8.37 -17.81 -12.66
CA GLU A 228 7.00 -18.29 -12.53
C GLU A 228 6.88 -19.60 -13.32
N LYS A 229 7.02 -20.74 -12.62
CA LYS A 229 6.86 -22.04 -13.26
C LYS A 229 5.41 -22.20 -13.73
N PRO A 230 5.17 -22.56 -15.00
CA PRO A 230 3.81 -22.83 -15.47
C PRO A 230 3.28 -24.02 -14.67
N ILE A 231 2.19 -23.80 -13.92
CA ILE A 231 1.47 -24.90 -13.26
C ILE A 231 1.01 -25.85 -14.37
N LYS A 232 1.63 -27.02 -14.47
CA LYS A 232 1.10 -28.13 -15.28
C LYS A 232 -0.16 -28.59 -14.59
N ILE A 233 -1.28 -28.05 -15.05
CA ILE A 233 -2.59 -28.54 -14.66
C ILE A 233 -2.78 -29.91 -15.32
N GLU A 234 -2.33 -30.99 -14.67
CA GLU A 234 -2.85 -32.33 -14.95
C GLU A 234 -4.32 -32.34 -14.46
N ARG A 235 -5.26 -32.07 -15.37
CA ARG A 235 -6.70 -32.05 -15.06
C ARG A 235 -7.36 -33.36 -15.54
N PRO A 236 -7.85 -34.23 -14.65
CA PRO A 236 -8.94 -35.13 -14.99
C PRO A 236 -10.22 -34.28 -15.14
N ALA A 237 -10.84 -34.31 -16.31
CA ALA A 237 -11.94 -33.42 -16.71
C ALA A 237 -13.24 -33.52 -15.87
N ALA A 238 -13.34 -34.42 -14.89
CA ALA A 238 -14.59 -34.71 -14.18
C ALA A 238 -14.88 -33.83 -12.94
N ILE A 239 -13.91 -33.10 -12.39
CA ILE A 239 -14.06 -32.33 -11.12
C ILE A 239 -14.43 -30.85 -11.36
N MET A 240 -14.41 -30.40 -12.62
CA MET A 240 -14.42 -28.97 -12.96
C MET A 240 -15.80 -28.30 -12.80
N GLY A 241 -16.90 -29.05 -12.92
CA GLY A 241 -18.25 -28.53 -12.75
C GLY A 241 -18.63 -28.24 -11.31
N THR A 242 -18.22 -29.09 -10.36
CA THR A 242 -18.57 -28.97 -8.94
C THR A 242 -17.65 -27.99 -8.21
N ALA A 243 -16.35 -27.94 -8.55
CA ALA A 243 -15.38 -27.03 -7.94
C ALA A 243 -15.61 -25.56 -8.34
N ALA A 244 -15.95 -25.29 -9.61
CA ALA A 244 -16.24 -23.93 -10.07
C ALA A 244 -17.57 -23.38 -9.51
N VAL A 245 -18.58 -24.24 -9.37
CA VAL A 245 -19.85 -23.90 -8.69
C VAL A 245 -19.61 -23.69 -7.19
N SER A 246 -18.74 -24.48 -6.56
CA SER A 246 -18.35 -24.35 -5.15
C SER A 246 -17.66 -23.00 -4.86
N LEU A 247 -16.71 -22.57 -5.69
CA LEU A 247 -15.98 -21.30 -5.50
C LEU A 247 -16.87 -20.05 -5.65
N LYS A 248 -17.78 -20.05 -6.64
CA LYS A 248 -18.70 -18.94 -6.89
C LYS A 248 -19.74 -18.80 -5.77
N THR A 249 -20.20 -19.94 -5.23
CA THR A 249 -21.13 -19.98 -4.09
C THR A 249 -20.43 -19.57 -2.79
N GLN A 250 -19.14 -19.86 -2.64
CA GLN A 250 -18.29 -19.40 -1.52
C GLN A 250 -18.08 -17.88 -1.51
N TRP A 251 -17.81 -17.27 -2.66
CA TRP A 251 -17.58 -15.82 -2.78
C TRP A 251 -18.81 -15.01 -2.40
N LEU A 252 -19.99 -15.43 -2.87
CA LEU A 252 -21.25 -14.78 -2.49
C LEU A 252 -21.60 -14.98 -1.01
N GLY A 253 -21.16 -16.09 -0.40
CA GLY A 253 -21.34 -16.36 1.02
C GLY A 253 -20.66 -15.34 1.94
N TRP A 254 -19.54 -14.73 1.51
CA TRP A 254 -18.87 -13.68 2.29
C TRP A 254 -19.74 -12.44 2.51
N PHE A 255 -20.54 -12.07 1.51
CA PHE A 255 -21.47 -10.93 1.62
C PHE A 255 -22.63 -11.19 2.59
N TYR A 256 -22.85 -12.45 3.01
CA TYR A 256 -23.87 -12.77 4.01
C TYR A 256 -23.29 -12.80 5.44
N ASN A 257 -21.95 -12.87 5.58
CA ASN A 257 -21.32 -12.94 6.89
C ASN A 257 -21.21 -11.55 7.55
N TRP A 258 -21.93 -11.34 8.65
CA TRP A 258 -21.87 -10.08 9.41
C TRP A 258 -20.44 -9.70 9.87
N HIS A 259 -19.59 -10.69 10.17
CA HIS A 259 -18.22 -10.44 10.61
C HIS A 259 -17.36 -9.84 9.49
N PHE A 260 -17.67 -10.12 8.22
CA PHE A 260 -17.02 -9.51 7.07
C PHE A 260 -17.18 -7.99 7.08
N TYR A 261 -18.42 -7.50 7.26
CA TYR A 261 -18.69 -6.06 7.34
C TYR A 261 -18.04 -5.40 8.55
N ARG A 262 -18.06 -6.07 9.72
CA ARG A 262 -17.44 -5.53 10.94
C ARG A 262 -15.94 -5.31 10.78
N VAL A 263 -15.23 -6.28 10.22
CA VAL A 263 -13.78 -6.16 9.97
C VAL A 263 -13.51 -5.20 8.83
N GLY A 264 -14.34 -5.20 7.78
CA GLY A 264 -14.27 -4.25 6.68
C GLY A 264 -14.37 -2.79 7.15
N ILE A 265 -15.35 -2.46 7.98
CA ILE A 265 -15.50 -1.09 8.53
C ILE A 265 -14.27 -0.69 9.36
N LEU A 266 -13.76 -1.59 10.20
CA LEU A 266 -12.56 -1.33 11.00
C LEU A 266 -11.33 -1.08 10.10
N TYR A 267 -11.16 -1.89 9.06
CA TYR A 267 -10.08 -1.73 8.08
C TYR A 267 -10.20 -0.42 7.31
N THR A 268 -11.40 -0.11 6.81
CA THR A 268 -11.65 1.14 6.08
C THR A 268 -11.40 2.36 6.95
N ALA A 269 -11.86 2.35 8.20
CA ALA A 269 -11.60 3.44 9.15
C ALA A 269 -10.10 3.61 9.45
N ALA A 270 -9.37 2.50 9.65
CA ALA A 270 -7.93 2.50 9.86
C ALA A 270 -7.17 3.10 8.67
N ARG A 271 -7.50 2.64 7.45
CA ARG A 271 -6.92 3.14 6.21
C ARG A 271 -7.26 4.61 5.97
N LEU A 272 -8.50 5.02 6.25
CA LEU A 272 -8.91 6.41 6.11
C LEU A 272 -8.11 7.31 7.04
N ALA A 273 -7.97 6.94 8.32
CA ALA A 273 -7.19 7.73 9.29
C ALA A 273 -5.72 7.89 8.84
N HIS A 274 -5.09 6.81 8.40
CA HIS A 274 -3.70 6.82 7.94
C HIS A 274 -3.52 7.64 6.65
N ASN A 275 -4.32 7.36 5.61
CA ASN A 275 -4.19 8.04 4.33
C ASN A 275 -4.52 9.53 4.45
N THR A 276 -5.52 9.91 5.24
CA THR A 276 -5.85 11.32 5.50
C THR A 276 -4.67 12.04 6.15
N SER A 277 -3.99 11.40 7.11
CA SER A 277 -2.84 11.99 7.78
C SER A 277 -1.70 12.24 6.79
N ILE A 278 -1.37 11.29 5.92
CA ILE A 278 -0.28 11.45 4.95
C ILE A 278 -0.63 12.48 3.87
N VAL A 279 -1.89 12.53 3.41
CA VAL A 279 -2.33 13.42 2.34
C VAL A 279 -2.45 14.88 2.79
N PHE A 280 -3.06 15.13 3.94
CA PHE A 280 -3.39 16.49 4.37
C PHE A 280 -2.29 17.17 5.16
N VAL A 281 -1.34 16.43 5.74
CA VAL A 281 -0.25 17.06 6.53
C VAL A 281 0.66 17.94 5.67
N PRO A 282 1.17 17.49 4.50
CA PRO A 282 1.93 18.37 3.61
C PRO A 282 1.09 19.58 3.15
N LEU A 283 -0.21 19.38 2.91
CA LEU A 283 -1.11 20.46 2.53
C LEU A 283 -1.28 21.49 3.65
N TYR A 284 -1.46 21.04 4.90
CA TYR A 284 -1.55 21.88 6.09
C TYR A 284 -0.26 22.67 6.32
N LEU A 285 0.90 22.03 6.19
CA LEU A 285 2.20 22.68 6.33
C LEU A 285 2.40 23.78 5.27
N GLN A 286 1.95 23.53 4.04
CA GLN A 286 1.98 24.50 2.96
C GLN A 286 1.02 25.68 3.22
N GLU A 287 -0.23 25.43 3.67
CA GLU A 287 -1.20 26.49 4.01
C GLU A 287 -0.75 27.36 5.19
N THR A 288 -0.13 26.74 6.20
CA THR A 288 0.43 27.44 7.37
C THR A 288 1.78 28.10 7.11
N GLN A 289 2.21 28.16 5.84
CA GLN A 289 3.42 28.86 5.39
C GLN A 289 4.71 28.35 6.03
N GLN A 290 4.75 27.07 6.42
CA GLN A 290 5.96 26.42 6.94
C GLN A 290 6.99 26.23 5.82
N SER A 291 8.26 26.04 6.20
CA SER A 291 9.34 25.90 5.22
C SER A 291 9.13 24.70 4.29
N ALA A 292 9.56 24.82 3.03
CA ALA A 292 9.51 23.74 2.05
C ALA A 292 10.24 22.47 2.53
N GLU A 293 11.27 22.62 3.36
CA GLU A 293 11.98 21.49 3.99
C GLU A 293 11.04 20.64 4.89
N MET A 294 10.14 21.29 5.64
CA MET A 294 9.19 20.62 6.53
C MET A 294 8.19 19.74 5.75
N LEU A 295 7.92 20.07 4.47
CA LEU A 295 7.05 19.27 3.61
C LEU A 295 7.61 17.88 3.29
N ALA A 296 8.93 17.71 3.35
CA ALA A 296 9.59 16.41 3.22
C ALA A 296 9.90 15.79 4.58
N LEU A 297 10.34 16.61 5.54
CA LEU A 297 10.82 16.13 6.83
C LEU A 297 9.68 15.59 7.72
N ILE A 298 8.51 16.24 7.74
CA ILE A 298 7.40 15.81 8.59
C ILE A 298 6.82 14.45 8.15
N PRO A 299 6.48 14.22 6.86
CA PRO A 299 6.11 12.88 6.40
C PRO A 299 7.17 11.81 6.65
N LEU A 300 8.46 12.17 6.56
CA LEU A 300 9.56 11.25 6.90
C LEU A 300 9.51 10.86 8.39
N VAL A 301 9.35 11.83 9.29
CA VAL A 301 9.20 11.58 10.74
C VAL A 301 7.97 10.72 11.03
N MET A 302 6.84 10.98 10.36
CA MET A 302 5.63 10.16 10.51
C MET A 302 5.88 8.69 10.15
N ASN A 303 6.61 8.43 9.06
CA ASN A 303 6.91 7.06 8.62
C ASN A 303 7.92 6.36 9.52
N ILE A 304 8.97 7.06 9.98
CA ILE A 304 9.92 6.51 10.95
C ILE A 304 9.21 6.18 12.27
N ALA A 305 8.34 7.07 12.76
CA ALA A 305 7.55 6.82 13.96
C ALA A 305 6.56 5.67 13.78
N GLY A 306 5.94 5.55 12.60
CA GLY A 306 5.10 4.41 12.22
C GLY A 306 5.87 3.08 12.28
N LEU A 307 7.09 3.06 11.75
CA LEU A 307 7.98 1.91 11.81
C LEU A 307 8.31 1.53 13.25
N LEU A 308 8.72 2.49 14.08
CA LEU A 308 9.01 2.24 15.51
C LEU A 308 7.76 1.76 16.25
N GLY A 309 6.61 2.38 16.00
CA GLY A 309 5.31 1.99 16.54
C GLY A 309 4.94 0.55 16.19
N SER A 310 5.22 0.10 14.96
CA SER A 310 5.00 -1.29 14.53
C SER A 310 5.82 -2.30 15.34
N GLY A 311 7.06 -1.96 15.70
CA GLY A 311 7.91 -2.78 16.56
C GLY A 311 7.38 -2.87 17.98
N LEU A 312 6.94 -1.73 18.53
CA LEU A 312 6.34 -1.65 19.87
C LEU A 312 5.01 -2.40 19.96
N LEU A 313 4.24 -2.47 18.86
CA LEU A 313 2.94 -3.11 18.82
C LEU A 313 2.97 -4.57 19.29
N LYS A 314 4.02 -5.32 18.96
CA LYS A 314 4.19 -6.71 19.43
C LYS A 314 4.23 -6.79 20.95
N ILE A 315 4.90 -5.83 21.58
CA ILE A 315 5.01 -5.72 23.04
C ILE A 315 3.66 -5.33 23.63
N THR A 316 2.98 -4.34 23.04
CA THR A 316 1.68 -3.85 23.53
C THR A 316 0.59 -4.93 23.44
N ILE A 317 0.57 -5.71 22.35
CA ILE A 317 -0.38 -6.83 22.19
C ILE A 317 -0.09 -7.92 23.24
N LYS A 318 1.18 -8.23 23.52
CA LYS A 318 1.54 -9.25 24.52
C LYS A 318 1.17 -8.83 25.93
N LEU A 319 1.33 -7.55 26.27
CA LEU A 319 1.08 -7.03 27.61
C LEU A 319 -0.40 -6.72 27.88
N TYR A 320 -1.10 -6.09 26.93
CA TYR A 320 -2.44 -5.54 27.15
C TYR A 320 -3.52 -6.19 26.28
N GLY A 321 -3.13 -7.01 25.29
CA GLY A 321 -4.05 -7.64 24.35
C GLY A 321 -4.48 -6.72 23.19
N LYS A 322 -4.97 -7.34 22.11
CA LYS A 322 -5.27 -6.68 20.82
C LYS A 322 -6.27 -5.53 20.94
N LYS A 323 -7.33 -5.67 21.74
CA LYS A 323 -8.36 -4.64 21.92
C LYS A 323 -7.83 -3.38 22.62
N ALA A 324 -7.00 -3.55 23.65
CA ALA A 324 -6.38 -2.42 24.34
C ALA A 324 -5.35 -1.73 23.45
N SER A 325 -4.56 -2.49 22.67
CA SER A 325 -3.64 -1.91 21.69
C SER A 325 -4.35 -1.06 20.64
N TYR A 326 -5.53 -1.49 20.17
CA TYR A 326 -6.39 -0.66 19.32
C TYR A 326 -6.79 0.65 19.98
N ALA A 327 -7.31 0.59 21.21
CA ALA A 327 -7.73 1.78 21.94
C ALA A 327 -6.57 2.76 22.15
N MET A 328 -5.38 2.25 22.53
CA MET A 328 -4.17 3.07 22.71
C MET A 328 -3.75 3.75 21.40
N ALA A 329 -3.66 3.00 20.30
CA ALA A 329 -3.24 3.54 19.00
C ALA A 329 -4.23 4.58 18.47
N SER A 330 -5.53 4.34 18.63
CA SER A 330 -6.58 5.31 18.28
C SER A 330 -6.52 6.56 19.17
N LEU A 331 -6.27 6.40 20.47
CA LEU A 331 -6.12 7.54 21.39
C LEU A 331 -4.91 8.40 21.04
N MET A 332 -3.78 7.79 20.67
CA MET A 332 -2.59 8.53 20.21
C MET A 332 -2.92 9.43 19.01
N GLY A 333 -3.62 8.89 18.00
CA GLY A 333 -4.06 9.66 16.84
C GLY A 333 -5.08 10.75 17.18
N LEU A 334 -6.03 10.47 18.08
CA LEU A 334 -7.01 11.47 18.53
C LEU A 334 -6.34 12.62 19.30
N ILE A 335 -5.40 12.31 20.18
CA ILE A 335 -4.63 13.31 20.94
C ILE A 335 -3.84 14.19 19.98
N SER A 336 -3.20 13.62 18.95
CA SER A 336 -2.51 14.44 17.95
C SER A 336 -3.47 15.36 17.19
N CYS A 337 -4.65 14.89 16.79
CA CYS A 337 -5.63 15.76 16.11
C CYS A 337 -6.12 16.89 17.01
N ILE A 338 -6.43 16.60 18.28
CA ILE A 338 -6.87 17.62 19.25
C ILE A 338 -5.76 18.64 19.51
N TRP A 339 -4.52 18.17 19.66
CA TRP A 339 -3.37 19.06 19.85
C TRP A 339 -3.21 19.98 18.65
N LEU A 340 -3.24 19.46 17.42
CA LEU A 340 -3.13 20.27 16.20
C LEU A 340 -4.18 21.39 16.19
N VAL A 341 -5.44 21.07 16.48
CA VAL A 341 -6.53 22.06 16.52
C VAL A 341 -6.30 23.13 17.59
N ILE A 342 -5.83 22.76 18.78
CA ILE A 342 -5.54 23.73 19.85
C ILE A 342 -4.41 24.66 19.40
N ASP A 343 -3.35 24.12 18.80
CA ASP A 343 -2.20 24.89 18.32
C ASP A 343 -2.59 25.90 17.23
N THR A 344 -3.39 25.48 16.24
CA THR A 344 -3.90 26.38 15.20
C THR A 344 -4.74 27.52 15.78
N ASN A 345 -5.66 27.22 16.70
CA ASN A 345 -6.50 28.24 17.35
C ASN A 345 -5.67 29.22 18.19
N LEU A 346 -4.62 28.75 18.88
CA LEU A 346 -3.73 29.62 19.64
C LEU A 346 -2.92 30.54 18.72
N SER A 347 -2.43 30.02 17.60
CA SER A 347 -1.71 30.80 16.58
C SER A 347 -2.60 31.89 15.96
N GLU A 348 -3.83 31.57 15.58
CA GLU A 348 -4.79 32.55 15.04
C GLU A 348 -5.12 33.65 16.07
N ASN A 349 -5.39 33.28 17.32
CA ASN A 349 -5.66 34.25 18.38
C ASN A 349 -4.45 35.15 18.69
N ALA A 350 -3.22 34.66 18.58
CA ALA A 350 -2.03 35.47 18.77
C ALA A 350 -1.85 36.51 17.65
N THR A 351 -2.01 36.10 16.38
CA THR A 351 -1.89 37.01 15.22
C THR A 351 -2.96 38.10 15.17
N THR A 352 -4.16 37.84 15.73
CA THR A 352 -5.22 38.86 15.82
C THR A 352 -4.97 39.91 16.92
N LEU A 353 -4.22 39.56 17.98
CA LEU A 353 -3.89 40.46 19.08
C LEU A 353 -2.67 41.35 18.79
N ASP A 354 -1.70 40.88 18.00
CA ASP A 354 -0.58 41.68 17.51
C ASP A 354 -0.14 41.23 16.10
N PRO A 355 -0.52 41.97 15.04
CA PRO A 355 -0.15 41.66 13.65
C PRO A 355 1.36 41.77 13.35
N LEU A 356 2.15 42.39 14.24
CA LEU A 356 3.60 42.53 14.11
C LEU A 356 4.37 41.39 14.78
N LEU A 357 3.74 40.64 15.68
CA LEU A 357 4.21 39.31 16.03
C LEU A 357 3.84 38.37 14.87
N GLY A 358 4.83 37.96 14.10
CA GLY A 358 4.66 36.85 13.15
C GLY A 358 4.07 35.61 13.85
N PRO A 359 3.62 34.60 13.10
CA PRO A 359 3.12 33.36 13.68
C PRO A 359 4.12 32.88 14.74
N PRO A 360 3.68 32.48 15.95
CA PRO A 360 4.59 32.00 16.97
C PRO A 360 5.47 30.96 16.29
N SER A 361 6.79 31.17 16.34
CA SER A 361 7.74 30.16 15.92
C SER A 361 7.55 29.00 16.87
N SER A 362 6.60 28.13 16.57
CA SER A 362 6.43 26.87 17.27
C SER A 362 7.79 26.22 17.24
N ASP A 363 8.35 25.91 18.41
CA ASP A 363 9.57 25.12 18.47
C ASP A 363 9.40 23.92 17.53
N ASN A 364 10.27 23.78 16.53
CA ASN A 364 10.18 22.72 15.52
C ASN A 364 9.99 21.33 16.18
N ALA A 365 10.49 21.17 17.41
CA ALA A 365 10.29 20.01 18.27
C ALA A 365 8.81 19.61 18.49
N GLN A 366 7.89 20.57 18.62
CA GLN A 366 6.47 20.30 18.82
C GLN A 366 5.83 19.66 17.59
N PHE A 367 6.14 20.17 16.39
CA PHE A 367 5.68 19.57 15.14
C PHE A 367 6.23 18.16 14.93
N TYR A 368 7.50 17.91 15.26
CA TYR A 368 8.07 16.56 15.17
C TYR A 368 7.42 15.58 16.15
N LEU A 369 7.13 16.02 17.38
CA LEU A 369 6.44 15.18 18.36
C LEU A 369 5.02 14.85 17.90
N LEU A 370 4.29 15.86 17.40
CA LEU A 370 2.94 15.71 16.87
C LEU A 370 2.90 14.74 15.67
N ALA A 371 3.81 14.94 14.72
CA ALA A 371 3.99 14.07 13.56
C ALA A 371 4.30 12.63 13.99
N SER A 372 5.16 12.45 14.99
CA SER A 372 5.52 11.13 15.51
C SER A 372 4.31 10.41 16.13
N MET A 373 3.50 11.12 16.93
CA MET A 373 2.30 10.55 17.54
C MET A 373 1.24 10.16 16.50
N MET A 374 1.02 11.03 15.52
CA MET A 374 0.04 10.81 14.45
C MET A 374 0.47 9.65 13.54
N GLY A 375 1.71 9.66 13.06
CA GLY A 375 2.26 8.59 12.23
C GLY A 375 2.31 7.25 12.95
N GLY A 376 2.83 7.23 14.18
CA GLY A 376 2.88 6.04 15.04
C GLY A 376 1.50 5.44 15.32
N GLY A 377 0.55 6.28 15.77
CA GLY A 377 -0.82 5.87 16.06
C GLY A 377 -1.54 5.31 14.82
N ALA A 378 -1.49 6.04 13.70
CA ALA A 378 -2.12 5.61 12.46
C ALA A 378 -1.56 4.29 11.93
N ALA A 379 -0.23 4.13 11.90
CA ALA A 379 0.41 2.89 11.45
C ALA A 379 0.02 1.69 12.32
N MET A 380 0.01 1.86 13.65
CA MET A 380 -0.39 0.80 14.59
C MET A 380 -1.84 0.36 14.36
N VAL A 381 -2.78 1.30 14.14
CA VAL A 381 -4.19 0.98 13.86
C VAL A 381 -4.32 0.21 12.54
N VAL A 382 -3.58 0.60 11.49
CA VAL A 382 -3.58 -0.12 10.20
C VAL A 382 -3.07 -1.54 10.36
N ILE A 383 -1.93 -1.76 11.04
CA ILE A 383 -1.38 -3.10 11.25
C ILE A 383 -2.36 -3.97 12.03
N LEU A 384 -2.94 -3.44 13.11
CA LEU A 384 -3.94 -4.13 13.90
C LEU A 384 -5.19 -4.51 13.06
N SER A 385 -5.58 -3.67 12.10
CA SER A 385 -6.70 -3.93 11.18
C SER A 385 -6.40 -5.04 10.20
N LEU A 386 -5.19 -5.08 9.64
CA LEU A 386 -4.71 -6.17 8.78
C LEU A 386 -4.66 -7.50 9.55
N THR A 387 -4.19 -7.50 10.79
CA THR A 387 -4.20 -8.72 11.61
C THR A 387 -5.63 -9.20 11.87
N SER A 388 -6.60 -8.30 12.09
CA SER A 388 -8.02 -8.69 12.25
C SER A 388 -8.63 -9.26 10.96
N ALA A 389 -8.22 -8.74 9.80
CA ALA A 389 -8.63 -9.28 8.50
C ALA A 389 -8.06 -10.69 8.28
N ALA A 390 -6.78 -10.91 8.61
CA ALA A 390 -6.16 -12.23 8.54
C ALA A 390 -6.87 -13.25 9.45
N ASP A 391 -7.13 -12.90 10.72
CA ASP A 391 -7.84 -13.79 11.66
C ASP A 391 -9.24 -14.21 11.15
N LEU A 392 -9.93 -13.30 10.46
CA LEU A 392 -11.25 -13.57 9.88
C LEU A 392 -11.16 -14.54 8.68
N ILE A 393 -10.12 -14.39 7.86
CA ILE A 393 -9.89 -15.28 6.72
C ILE A 393 -9.55 -16.68 7.24
N ASP A 394 -8.60 -16.81 8.16
CA ASP A 394 -8.15 -18.11 8.68
C ASP A 394 -9.31 -18.89 9.32
N SER A 395 -10.11 -18.23 10.17
CA SER A 395 -11.25 -18.87 10.84
C SER A 395 -12.33 -19.38 9.86
N ASN A 396 -12.61 -18.64 8.78
CA ASN A 396 -13.59 -19.06 7.78
C ASN A 396 -13.05 -20.08 6.79
N THR A 397 -11.75 -20.05 6.46
CA THR A 397 -11.11 -21.05 5.58
C THR A 397 -11.10 -22.42 6.26
N VAL A 398 -10.77 -22.47 7.55
CA VAL A 398 -10.82 -23.71 8.36
C VAL A 398 -12.25 -24.25 8.44
N ASN A 399 -13.24 -23.39 8.69
CA ASN A 399 -14.66 -23.78 8.73
C ASN A 399 -15.22 -24.18 7.35
N CYS A 400 -14.61 -23.76 6.24
CA CYS A 400 -14.97 -24.19 4.89
C CYS A 400 -14.31 -25.51 4.49
N ILE A 401 -13.11 -25.81 4.99
CA ILE A 401 -12.40 -27.07 4.73
C ILE A 401 -13.02 -28.23 5.51
N LEU A 402 -13.47 -27.99 6.75
CA LEU A 402 -14.15 -28.98 7.59
C LEU A 402 -15.32 -29.70 6.89
N PRO A 403 -16.33 -29.03 6.32
CA PRO A 403 -17.44 -29.69 5.62
C PRO A 403 -17.02 -30.38 4.31
N ILE A 404 -15.90 -29.98 3.69
CA ILE A 404 -15.36 -30.66 2.50
C ILE A 404 -14.67 -31.96 2.91
N ALA A 405 -13.94 -31.97 4.03
CA ALA A 405 -13.33 -33.17 4.61
C ALA A 405 -14.37 -34.19 5.12
N PHE A 406 -15.54 -33.72 5.57
CA PHE A 406 -16.64 -34.60 6.01
C PHE A 406 -17.44 -35.24 4.86
N ASN A 407 -17.27 -34.79 3.61
CA ASN A 407 -17.97 -35.33 2.44
C ASN A 407 -17.18 -36.41 1.67
N THR A 408 -15.96 -36.73 2.11
CA THR A 408 -15.15 -37.82 1.58
C THR A 408 -15.08 -38.97 2.59
N SER A 409 -16.00 -39.94 2.43
CA SER A 409 -16.06 -41.30 3.05
C SER A 409 -15.76 -41.44 4.57
N PRO A 410 -16.71 -41.92 5.41
CA PRO A 410 -16.55 -41.99 6.87
C PRO A 410 -15.59 -43.05 7.45
N SER A 411 -14.65 -43.63 6.69
CA SER A 411 -14.04 -44.90 7.08
C SER A 411 -12.51 -44.95 7.26
N ILE A 412 -11.76 -43.84 7.17
CA ILE A 412 -10.27 -43.90 7.30
C ILE A 412 -9.62 -42.85 8.22
N MET A 413 -10.32 -41.90 8.85
CA MET A 413 -9.65 -40.80 9.57
C MET A 413 -10.06 -40.55 11.03
N GLU A 414 -10.25 -41.60 11.84
CA GLU A 414 -10.50 -41.41 13.29
C GLU A 414 -9.28 -41.48 14.22
N HIS A 415 -8.03 -41.63 13.74
CA HIS A 415 -6.91 -41.87 14.68
C HIS A 415 -5.57 -41.13 14.48
N SER A 416 -5.48 -40.07 13.66
CA SER A 416 -4.15 -39.41 13.50
C SER A 416 -4.10 -37.88 13.45
N TYR A 417 -5.21 -37.13 13.44
CA TYR A 417 -5.13 -35.66 13.32
C TYR A 417 -5.51 -34.86 14.58
N PHE A 418 -6.08 -35.48 15.61
CA PHE A 418 -6.56 -34.76 16.80
C PHE A 418 -5.52 -34.62 17.95
N LEU A 419 -4.36 -35.27 17.86
CA LEU A 419 -3.36 -35.30 18.93
C LEU A 419 -2.10 -34.45 18.67
N HIS A 420 -1.85 -33.98 17.45
CA HIS A 420 -0.57 -33.32 17.11
C HIS A 420 -0.53 -31.79 17.26
N ILE A 421 -1.69 -31.13 17.38
CA ILE A 421 -1.78 -29.66 17.55
C ILE A 421 -1.80 -29.24 19.04
N PHE A 422 -2.15 -30.15 19.96
CA PHE A 422 -2.09 -29.86 21.40
C PHE A 422 -0.77 -30.26 22.10
N HIS A 423 0.11 -31.02 21.45
CA HIS A 423 1.35 -31.50 22.09
C HIS A 423 2.57 -30.57 21.95
N ARG A 424 2.55 -29.57 21.07
CA ARG A 424 3.71 -28.65 20.86
C ARG A 424 3.70 -27.38 21.73
N LYS A 425 2.60 -27.08 22.44
CA LYS A 425 2.51 -25.94 23.38
C LYS A 425 2.85 -26.28 24.84
N ARG A 426 3.16 -27.55 25.16
CA ARG A 426 3.58 -28.00 26.51
C ARG A 426 5.05 -28.43 26.64
N GLN A 427 5.83 -28.48 25.55
CA GLN A 427 7.25 -28.91 25.58
C GLN A 427 8.28 -27.76 25.53
N HIS A 428 7.86 -26.50 25.67
CA HIS A 428 8.78 -25.36 25.79
C HIS A 428 8.70 -24.61 27.13
N SER A 429 8.11 -25.23 28.16
CA SER A 429 8.08 -24.68 29.53
C SER A 429 8.66 -25.64 30.58
N SER A 430 9.49 -26.61 30.17
CA SER A 430 10.04 -27.62 31.09
C SER A 430 11.42 -28.13 30.65
N THR A 431 12.36 -27.22 30.39
CA THR A 431 13.81 -27.50 30.36
C THR A 431 14.57 -26.17 30.33
N VAL A 432 14.62 -25.48 31.47
CA VAL A 432 15.82 -24.83 32.03
C VAL A 432 15.48 -24.68 33.52
N ALA A 433 16.02 -25.60 34.32
CA ALA A 433 16.44 -25.30 35.68
C ALA A 433 17.79 -24.58 35.59
#